data_AF-A0A8S1QQS9-F1
#
_entry.id   AF-A0A8S1QQS9-F1
#
_cell.length_a   1.000
_cell.length_b   1.000
_cell.length_c   1.000
_cell.angle_alpha   90.00
_cell.angle_beta   90.00
_cell.angle_gamma   90.00
#
_symmetry.space_group_name_H-M   'P 1'
#
loop_
_entity.id
_entity.type
_entity.pdbx_description
1 polymer ?
#
loop_
_entity_poly.entity_id
_entity_poly.type
_entity_poly.pdbx_seq_one_letter_code
_entity_poly.pdbx_strand_id
1 'polypeptide(L)'
;MQNDETNERSNNVLDTDESTQQNSTENTQGEHVQQQEVLEQHSNEQQKLNDAILQQIDNDEPIFILVSNPSEVKSSSMNKYLVYTVKGKDALGNFEVQRRFNEFYILREALLSIWPGLYIPPLPDKLVNPTGDELLERVRLLNIFVMKMAQIKYLYYSEEFVQIFLRSTQTDVCKQIQSLPKPNIRSQIDKFKHIFETDQVQEPDINSINKINQMQKFCKQSQQLLIKLFDQAKSLSGSRRCLKELFHSFFGIGLYEFEQQILLPCLESQKYLILTNPDAQELKSTLDYLKEQNQISLDKIQDLISTEQRDMEAFLQGFQQRESLLHLKSKVENKLREQQEQLTKVMIGKGTSFGNKNQEEQRQKIEMQIVESQNDVDSYKYYYQLVTHVLTTKAIDKFKKDKHESYKRIIRDLSQLEIENHQVMQEVWTRVISLAESLKVKE
;
A
#
# COMPACT_ATOMS: atom_id res chain seq x y z
N MET A 1 -25.56 -28.98 51.31
CA MET A 1 -26.86 -29.58 51.69
C MET A 1 -27.62 -29.76 50.38
N GLN A 2 -27.52 -30.97 49.82
CA GLN A 2 -28.58 -32.00 49.79
C GLN A 2 -29.71 -31.63 48.80
N ASN A 3 -30.26 -32.54 48.01
CA ASN A 3 -29.86 -33.79 47.36
C ASN A 3 -31.06 -34.15 46.44
N ASP A 4 -30.88 -35.18 45.61
CA ASP A 4 -31.92 -36.07 45.05
C ASP A 4 -32.60 -35.65 43.73
N GLU A 5 -32.29 -36.30 42.59
CA GLU A 5 -32.70 -37.65 42.10
C GLU A 5 -34.08 -37.56 41.37
N THR A 6 -34.44 -38.26 40.28
CA THR A 6 -34.02 -39.45 39.53
C THR A 6 -34.81 -39.41 38.18
N ASN A 7 -34.22 -39.72 37.01
CA ASN A 7 -34.17 -41.02 36.31
C ASN A 7 -35.47 -41.45 35.60
N GLU A 8 -35.44 -41.62 34.27
CA GLU A 8 -36.03 -42.80 33.61
C GLU A 8 -35.57 -42.98 32.15
N ARG A 9 -35.19 -44.23 31.84
CA ARG A 9 -34.75 -44.76 30.54
C ARG A 9 -35.94 -45.31 29.76
N SER A 10 -35.82 -45.41 28.44
CA SER A 10 -36.41 -46.51 27.67
C SER A 10 -35.60 -46.81 26.40
N ASN A 11 -35.26 -48.09 26.24
CA ASN A 11 -34.62 -48.74 25.08
C ASN A 11 -35.70 -49.39 24.19
N ASN A 12 -35.40 -49.54 22.89
CA ASN A 12 -35.76 -50.63 21.93
C ASN A 12 -35.26 -50.16 20.55
N VAL A 13 -34.33 -50.75 19.78
CA VAL A 13 -34.01 -52.12 19.29
C VAL A 13 -34.89 -52.60 18.11
N LEU A 14 -34.25 -52.61 16.91
CA LEU A 14 -34.40 -53.45 15.68
C LEU A 14 -35.75 -53.40 14.93
N ASP A 15 -35.83 -53.40 13.59
CA ASP A 15 -35.12 -54.27 12.63
C ASP A 15 -35.22 -53.76 11.15
N THR A 16 -34.23 -54.20 10.35
CA THR A 16 -34.14 -54.44 8.87
C THR A 16 -35.01 -53.69 7.82
N ASP A 17 -34.35 -53.17 6.76
CA ASP A 17 -34.60 -53.69 5.39
C ASP A 17 -33.49 -53.33 4.37
N GLU A 18 -33.06 -54.36 3.65
CA GLU A 18 -32.16 -54.33 2.50
C GLU A 18 -32.97 -54.08 1.20
N SER A 19 -32.52 -53.18 0.34
CA SER A 19 -32.52 -53.35 -1.14
C SER A 19 -32.18 -52.04 -1.86
N THR A 20 -31.60 -52.18 -3.05
CA THR A 20 -31.37 -51.17 -4.10
C THR A 20 -29.97 -50.52 -4.16
N GLN A 21 -28.97 -51.34 -4.49
CA GLN A 21 -27.81 -50.90 -5.27
C GLN A 21 -27.90 -51.53 -6.66
N GLN A 22 -28.15 -50.71 -7.69
CA GLN A 22 -27.70 -50.92 -9.08
C GLN A 22 -27.98 -49.62 -9.85
N ASN A 23 -26.89 -48.97 -10.30
CA ASN A 23 -26.78 -47.83 -11.24
C ASN A 23 -26.03 -46.62 -10.67
N SER A 24 -24.70 -46.70 -10.56
CA SER A 24 -23.85 -45.50 -10.48
C SER A 24 -22.37 -45.86 -10.73
N THR A 25 -22.02 -46.29 -11.94
CA THR A 25 -20.61 -46.54 -12.30
C THR A 25 -20.23 -46.09 -13.72
N GLU A 26 -20.94 -45.12 -14.29
CA GLU A 26 -20.55 -44.50 -15.57
C GLU A 26 -20.36 -42.96 -15.50
N ASN A 27 -20.56 -42.32 -14.35
CA ASN A 27 -20.54 -40.84 -14.28
C ASN A 27 -19.21 -40.21 -13.81
N THR A 28 -18.24 -40.99 -13.35
CA THR A 28 -17.04 -40.45 -12.68
C THR A 28 -15.87 -40.13 -13.61
N GLN A 29 -15.92 -40.53 -14.89
CA GLN A 29 -14.92 -40.16 -15.90
C GLN A 29 -15.27 -38.87 -16.66
N GLY A 30 -16.54 -38.48 -16.71
CA GLY A 30 -16.97 -37.22 -17.37
C GLY A 30 -16.68 -35.95 -16.54
N GLU A 31 -16.78 -36.04 -15.22
CA GLU A 31 -16.56 -34.89 -14.32
C GLU A 31 -15.10 -34.46 -14.23
N HIS A 32 -14.15 -35.40 -14.39
CA HIS A 32 -12.72 -35.09 -14.34
C HIS A 32 -12.22 -34.40 -15.62
N VAL A 33 -12.83 -34.70 -16.78
CA VAL A 33 -12.52 -34.04 -18.07
C VAL A 33 -13.15 -32.65 -18.12
N GLN A 34 -14.38 -32.48 -17.61
CA GLN A 34 -15.02 -31.16 -17.54
C GLN A 34 -14.33 -30.19 -16.58
N GLN A 35 -13.79 -30.64 -15.45
CA GLN A 35 -12.99 -29.75 -14.58
C GLN A 35 -11.67 -29.32 -15.24
N GLN A 36 -11.06 -30.19 -16.04
CA GLN A 36 -9.79 -29.91 -16.71
C GLN A 36 -9.99 -28.94 -17.91
N GLU A 37 -11.08 -29.08 -18.67
CA GLU A 37 -11.46 -28.13 -19.73
C GLU A 37 -11.84 -26.74 -19.20
N VAL A 38 -12.52 -26.65 -18.04
CA VAL A 38 -12.85 -25.35 -17.41
C VAL A 38 -11.58 -24.64 -16.91
N LEU A 39 -10.61 -25.39 -16.39
CA LEU A 39 -9.31 -24.85 -15.98
C LEU A 39 -8.48 -24.34 -17.17
N GLU A 40 -8.50 -25.04 -18.31
CA GLU A 40 -7.83 -24.60 -19.53
C GLU A 40 -8.50 -23.40 -20.20
N GLN A 41 -9.84 -23.33 -20.19
CA GLN A 41 -10.59 -22.18 -20.70
C GLN A 41 -10.32 -20.91 -19.88
N HIS A 42 -10.31 -21.01 -18.54
CA HIS A 42 -9.96 -19.88 -17.68
C HIS A 42 -8.50 -19.45 -17.82
N SER A 43 -7.57 -20.40 -17.99
CA SER A 43 -6.17 -20.08 -18.27
C SER A 43 -6.01 -19.29 -19.57
N ASN A 44 -6.76 -19.66 -20.62
CA ASN A 44 -6.73 -18.97 -21.92
C ASN A 44 -7.40 -17.58 -21.87
N GLU A 45 -8.45 -17.38 -21.08
CA GLU A 45 -9.07 -16.06 -20.88
C GLU A 45 -8.18 -15.13 -20.06
N GLN A 46 -7.54 -15.62 -19.00
CA GLN A 46 -6.56 -14.84 -18.24
C GLN A 46 -5.35 -14.48 -19.09
N GLN A 47 -4.90 -15.39 -19.96
CA GLN A 47 -3.79 -15.12 -20.88
C GLN A 47 -4.16 -14.04 -21.91
N LYS A 48 -5.37 -14.09 -22.51
CA LYS A 48 -5.88 -13.03 -23.39
C LYS A 48 -6.04 -11.68 -22.68
N LEU A 49 -6.46 -11.68 -21.41
CA LEU A 49 -6.58 -10.45 -20.62
C LEU A 49 -5.20 -9.87 -20.30
N ASN A 50 -4.22 -10.72 -19.95
CA ASN A 50 -2.83 -10.31 -19.75
C ASN A 50 -2.19 -9.75 -21.03
N ASP A 51 -2.48 -10.37 -22.18
CA ASP A 51 -2.03 -9.89 -23.50
C ASP A 51 -2.68 -8.54 -23.85
N ALA A 52 -3.97 -8.35 -23.56
CA ALA A 52 -4.68 -7.09 -23.76
C ALA A 52 -4.17 -5.97 -22.82
N ILE A 53 -3.85 -6.33 -21.57
CA ILE A 53 -3.21 -5.46 -20.59
C ILE A 53 -1.85 -4.96 -21.11
N LEU A 54 -1.07 -5.84 -21.74
CA LEU A 54 0.24 -5.49 -22.29
C LEU A 54 0.20 -4.69 -23.59
N GLN A 55 -0.80 -4.93 -24.44
CA GLN A 55 -1.03 -4.04 -25.60
C GLN A 55 -1.42 -2.61 -25.16
N GLN A 56 -1.99 -2.44 -23.97
CA GLN A 56 -2.31 -1.12 -23.41
C GLN A 56 -1.13 -0.47 -22.67
N ILE A 57 -0.11 -1.25 -22.29
CA ILE A 57 1.09 -0.76 -21.60
C ILE A 57 1.92 0.20 -22.48
N ASP A 58 1.76 0.13 -23.80
CA ASP A 58 2.47 0.96 -24.80
C ASP A 58 1.70 2.25 -25.19
N ASN A 59 0.49 2.46 -24.67
CA ASN A 59 -0.17 3.76 -24.83
C ASN A 59 0.45 4.76 -23.85
N ASP A 60 1.20 5.73 -24.37
CA ASP A 60 1.84 6.84 -23.64
C ASP A 60 0.83 7.85 -23.05
N GLU A 61 -0.46 7.51 -22.96
CA GLU A 61 -1.42 8.41 -22.31
C GLU A 61 -1.12 8.52 -20.80
N PRO A 62 -1.02 9.75 -20.27
CA PRO A 62 -0.73 9.95 -18.85
C PRO A 62 -1.91 9.47 -18.00
N ILE A 63 -1.63 8.54 -17.08
CA ILE A 63 -2.59 8.08 -16.09
C ILE A 63 -2.69 9.13 -14.98
N PHE A 64 -3.89 9.65 -14.75
CA PHE A 64 -4.17 10.58 -13.66
C PHE A 64 -5.21 9.98 -12.72
N ILE A 65 -4.88 9.90 -11.41
CA ILE A 65 -5.79 9.40 -10.37
C ILE A 65 -5.70 10.31 -9.16
N LEU A 66 -6.85 10.64 -8.58
CA LEU A 66 -6.99 11.45 -7.38
C LEU A 66 -7.95 10.79 -6.39
N VAL A 67 -7.62 10.87 -5.10
CA VAL A 67 -8.54 10.58 -4.00
C VAL A 67 -9.00 11.90 -3.37
N SER A 68 -10.31 12.10 -3.31
CA SER A 68 -10.92 13.31 -2.72
C SER A 68 -11.33 13.08 -1.27
N ASN A 69 -11.66 14.17 -0.57
CA ASN A 69 -12.17 14.13 0.81
C ASN A 69 -13.37 13.18 0.94
N PRO A 70 -13.46 12.43 2.05
CA PRO A 70 -14.50 11.45 2.20
C PRO A 70 -15.84 12.08 2.55
N SER A 71 -16.90 11.41 2.13
CA SER A 71 -18.26 11.66 2.58
C SER A 71 -18.66 10.63 3.63
N GLU A 72 -19.34 11.07 4.70
CA GLU A 72 -20.02 10.15 5.62
C GLU A 72 -21.24 9.54 4.94
N VAL A 73 -21.29 8.21 4.85
CA VAL A 73 -22.47 7.49 4.39
C VAL A 73 -23.16 6.84 5.58
N LYS A 74 -24.48 7.08 5.72
CA LYS A 74 -25.32 6.39 6.70
C LYS A 74 -25.74 5.03 6.13
N SER A 75 -25.29 3.93 6.72
CA SER A 75 -25.97 2.65 6.51
C SER A 75 -27.24 2.56 7.35
N SER A 76 -28.10 1.60 6.99
CA SER A 76 -29.33 1.24 7.70
C SER A 76 -29.08 1.09 9.21
N SER A 77 -29.43 2.15 9.94
CA SER A 77 -29.77 2.20 11.36
C SER A 77 -28.70 2.21 12.46
N MET A 78 -27.38 2.12 12.22
CA MET A 78 -26.40 2.48 13.30
C MET A 78 -24.93 2.69 12.93
N ASN A 79 -24.45 2.24 11.76
CA ASN A 79 -23.03 2.33 11.41
C ASN A 79 -22.77 3.38 10.32
N LYS A 80 -22.19 4.51 10.72
CA LYS A 80 -21.59 5.48 9.79
C LYS A 80 -20.22 4.97 9.35
N TYR A 81 -19.90 5.12 8.07
CA TYR A 81 -18.56 4.86 7.57
C TYR A 81 -18.13 5.93 6.57
N LEU A 82 -16.82 6.10 6.44
CA LEU A 82 -16.21 7.05 5.52
C LEU A 82 -15.99 6.41 4.15
N VAL A 83 -16.39 7.14 3.12
CA VAL A 83 -16.25 6.74 1.71
C VAL A 83 -15.48 7.81 0.97
N TYR A 84 -14.40 7.42 0.30
CA TYR A 84 -13.52 8.26 -0.47
C TYR A 84 -13.93 8.21 -1.94
N THR A 85 -13.94 9.35 -2.60
CA THR A 85 -14.15 9.40 -4.07
C THR A 85 -12.81 9.25 -4.75
N VAL A 86 -12.66 8.18 -5.55
CA VAL A 86 -11.49 7.92 -6.39
C VAL A 86 -11.89 8.21 -7.82
N LYS A 87 -11.22 9.19 -8.45
CA LYS A 87 -11.52 9.60 -9.82
C LYS A 87 -10.27 9.81 -10.64
N GLY A 88 -10.38 9.65 -11.95
CA GLY A 88 -9.22 9.72 -12.81
C GLY A 88 -9.54 9.55 -14.29
N LYS A 89 -8.46 9.52 -15.07
CA LYS A 89 -8.48 9.29 -16.50
C LYS A 89 -7.25 8.49 -16.91
N ASP A 90 -7.48 7.53 -17.79
CA ASP A 90 -6.46 6.74 -18.49
C ASP A 90 -6.90 6.51 -19.95
N ALA A 91 -6.21 5.62 -20.66
CA ALA A 91 -6.51 5.22 -22.03
C ALA A 91 -7.89 4.55 -22.21
N LEU A 92 -8.51 4.04 -21.13
CA LEU A 92 -9.86 3.47 -21.13
C LEU A 92 -10.93 4.54 -20.85
N GLY A 93 -10.53 5.80 -20.67
CA GLY A 93 -11.41 6.93 -20.42
C GLY A 93 -11.54 7.28 -18.94
N ASN A 94 -12.48 8.17 -18.65
CA ASN A 94 -12.69 8.67 -17.30
C ASN A 94 -13.31 7.60 -16.40
N PHE A 95 -13.01 7.67 -15.10
CA PHE A 95 -13.67 6.86 -14.08
C PHE A 95 -13.87 7.68 -12.80
N GLU A 96 -14.93 7.35 -12.07
CA GLU A 96 -15.23 7.91 -10.75
C GLU A 96 -15.96 6.85 -9.93
N VAL A 97 -15.36 6.44 -8.81
CA VAL A 97 -15.89 5.41 -7.93
C VAL A 97 -15.77 5.82 -6.47
N GLN A 98 -16.62 5.22 -5.65
CA GLN A 98 -16.63 5.41 -4.21
C GLN A 98 -16.03 4.20 -3.52
N ARG A 99 -15.02 4.43 -2.68
CA ARG A 99 -14.30 3.36 -1.98
C ARG A 99 -14.10 3.66 -0.50
N ARG A 100 -14.30 2.67 0.37
CA ARG A 100 -13.97 2.73 1.81
C ARG A 100 -12.52 2.30 2.04
N PHE A 101 -11.91 2.74 3.15
CA PHE A 101 -10.53 2.37 3.51
C PHE A 101 -10.29 0.84 3.47
N ASN A 102 -11.25 0.04 3.91
CA ASN A 102 -11.10 -1.42 3.94
C ASN A 102 -10.94 -2.04 2.53
N GLU A 103 -11.45 -1.39 1.48
CA GLU A 103 -11.26 -1.86 0.11
C GLU A 103 -9.83 -1.61 -0.38
N PHE A 104 -9.25 -0.45 -0.05
CA PHE A 104 -7.83 -0.20 -0.30
C PHE A 104 -6.95 -1.23 0.41
N TYR A 105 -7.29 -1.54 1.67
CA TYR A 105 -6.56 -2.54 2.46
C TYR A 105 -6.61 -3.93 1.80
N ILE A 106 -7.80 -4.42 1.45
CA ILE A 106 -7.95 -5.75 0.82
C ILE A 106 -7.26 -5.80 -0.54
N LEU A 107 -7.35 -4.74 -1.34
CA LEU A 107 -6.60 -4.61 -2.58
C LEU A 107 -5.11 -4.77 -2.34
N ARG A 108 -4.54 -4.04 -1.38
CA ARG A 108 -3.11 -4.10 -1.07
C ARG A 108 -2.67 -5.50 -0.61
N GLU A 109 -3.46 -6.16 0.24
CA GLU A 109 -3.16 -7.52 0.70
C GLU A 109 -3.18 -8.52 -0.46
N ALA A 110 -4.16 -8.40 -1.37
CA ALA A 110 -4.21 -9.22 -2.58
C ALA A 110 -2.94 -9.01 -3.43
N LEU A 111 -2.57 -7.75 -3.69
CA LEU A 111 -1.38 -7.40 -4.47
C LEU A 111 -0.07 -7.90 -3.83
N LEU A 112 0.06 -7.84 -2.51
CA LEU A 112 1.23 -8.38 -1.80
C LEU A 112 1.37 -9.89 -1.99
N SER A 113 0.24 -10.62 -2.03
CA SER A 113 0.24 -12.06 -2.27
C SER A 113 0.57 -12.43 -3.73
N ILE A 114 0.19 -11.58 -4.68
CA ILE A 114 0.42 -11.77 -6.12
C ILE A 114 1.85 -11.40 -6.50
N TRP A 115 2.42 -10.39 -5.86
CA TRP A 115 3.73 -9.81 -6.21
C TRP A 115 4.75 -9.97 -5.08
N PRO A 116 5.05 -11.20 -4.63
CA PRO A 116 6.00 -11.43 -3.56
C PRO A 116 7.39 -10.90 -3.96
N GLY A 117 8.10 -10.33 -2.99
CA GLY A 117 9.40 -9.70 -3.22
C GLY A 117 9.34 -8.27 -3.76
N LEU A 118 8.21 -7.80 -4.28
CA LEU A 118 8.13 -6.49 -4.93
C LEU A 118 7.58 -5.40 -4.01
N TYR A 119 7.87 -4.14 -4.35
CA TYR A 119 7.34 -2.98 -3.66
C TYR A 119 5.85 -2.79 -4.00
N ILE A 120 5.01 -2.77 -2.97
CA ILE A 120 3.60 -2.39 -3.07
C ILE A 120 3.39 -1.11 -2.25
N PRO A 121 2.89 0.00 -2.85
CA PRO A 121 2.72 1.27 -2.17
C PRO A 121 2.07 1.11 -0.78
N PRO A 122 2.58 1.78 0.26
CA PRO A 122 2.04 1.67 1.61
C PRO A 122 0.69 2.37 1.73
N LEU A 123 -0.14 1.90 2.68
CA LEU A 123 -1.38 2.56 3.08
C LEU A 123 -1.19 3.31 4.41
N PRO A 124 -2.07 4.27 4.73
CA PRO A 124 -2.16 4.82 6.07
C PRO A 124 -2.57 3.75 7.08
N ASP A 125 -2.28 4.02 8.35
CA ASP A 125 -2.61 3.11 9.45
C ASP A 125 -4.13 2.95 9.63
N LYS A 126 -4.54 1.76 10.08
CA LYS A 126 -5.95 1.42 10.30
C LYS A 126 -6.46 2.04 11.62
N LEU A 127 -6.78 3.32 11.56
CA LEU A 127 -7.51 4.08 12.57
C LEU A 127 -9.03 3.86 12.46
N VAL A 128 -9.67 3.70 13.62
CA VAL A 128 -11.13 3.62 13.79
C VAL A 128 -11.67 5.04 13.90
N ASN A 129 -12.57 5.45 13.01
CA ASN A 129 -13.21 6.78 12.99
C ASN A 129 -12.22 7.96 13.08
N PRO A 130 -11.29 8.10 12.11
CA PRO A 130 -10.35 9.23 12.10
C PRO A 130 -11.10 10.57 12.02
N THR A 131 -10.61 11.58 12.74
CA THR A 131 -11.19 12.94 12.75
C THR A 131 -10.10 14.01 12.61
N GLY A 132 -10.48 15.22 12.19
CA GLY A 132 -9.54 16.35 12.07
C GLY A 132 -8.30 16.02 11.22
N ASP A 133 -7.13 16.22 11.80
CA ASP A 133 -5.82 16.03 11.14
C ASP A 133 -5.59 14.58 10.70
N GLU A 134 -6.05 13.58 11.47
CA GLU A 134 -5.90 12.16 11.12
C GLU A 134 -6.66 11.81 9.82
N LEU A 135 -7.82 12.45 9.64
CA LEU A 135 -8.63 12.26 8.45
C LEU A 135 -7.94 12.88 7.22
N LEU A 136 -7.40 14.08 7.37
CA LEU A 136 -6.65 14.76 6.32
C LEU A 136 -5.39 13.98 5.94
N GLU A 137 -4.63 13.48 6.92
CA GLU A 137 -3.46 12.63 6.68
C GLU A 137 -3.86 11.35 5.92
N ARG A 138 -4.94 10.69 6.34
CA ARG A 138 -5.45 9.50 5.64
C ARG A 138 -5.80 9.79 4.18
N VAL A 139 -6.52 10.87 3.89
CA VAL A 139 -6.86 11.24 2.49
C VAL A 139 -5.59 11.46 1.67
N ARG A 140 -4.64 12.22 2.22
CA ARG A 140 -3.36 12.49 1.57
C ARG A 140 -2.60 11.21 1.26
N LEU A 141 -2.51 10.28 2.22
CA LEU A 141 -1.80 9.02 2.06
C LEU A 141 -2.51 8.06 1.09
N LEU A 142 -3.85 8.02 1.07
CA LEU A 142 -4.61 7.27 0.06
C LEU A 142 -4.40 7.85 -1.34
N ASN A 143 -4.31 9.18 -1.46
CA ASN A 143 -4.00 9.83 -2.73
C ASN A 143 -2.60 9.45 -3.22
N ILE A 144 -1.60 9.47 -2.34
CA ILE A 144 -0.24 9.04 -2.68
C ILE A 144 -0.22 7.56 -3.09
N PHE A 145 -0.97 6.70 -2.39
CA PHE A 145 -1.09 5.28 -2.74
C PHE A 145 -1.56 5.10 -4.19
N VAL A 146 -2.67 5.70 -4.60
CA VAL A 146 -3.18 5.53 -5.98
C VAL A 146 -2.28 6.17 -7.03
N MET A 147 -1.65 7.31 -6.71
CA MET A 147 -0.68 7.95 -7.61
C MET A 147 0.55 7.06 -7.84
N LYS A 148 1.05 6.38 -6.80
CA LYS A 148 2.17 5.44 -6.95
C LYS A 148 1.75 4.16 -7.67
N MET A 149 0.55 3.65 -7.42
CA MET A 149 -0.02 2.53 -8.17
C MET A 149 -0.04 2.83 -9.68
N ALA A 150 -0.46 4.05 -10.06
CA ALA A 150 -0.46 4.51 -11.45
C ALA A 150 0.94 4.53 -12.11
N GLN A 151 2.01 4.70 -11.33
CA GLN A 151 3.40 4.75 -11.83
C GLN A 151 4.01 3.36 -12.03
N ILE A 152 3.36 2.31 -11.53
CA ILE A 152 3.90 0.95 -11.55
C ILE A 152 3.01 0.11 -12.48
N LYS A 153 3.42 -0.02 -13.75
CA LYS A 153 2.62 -0.63 -14.83
C LYS A 153 1.97 -1.97 -14.45
N TYR A 154 2.73 -2.90 -13.87
CA TYR A 154 2.20 -4.23 -13.48
C TYR A 154 1.20 -4.21 -12.32
N LEU A 155 1.21 -3.13 -11.52
CA LEU A 155 0.20 -2.89 -10.48
C LEU A 155 -1.00 -2.14 -11.03
N TYR A 156 -0.76 -1.15 -11.90
CA TYR A 156 -1.83 -0.37 -12.50
C TYR A 156 -2.76 -1.28 -13.29
N TYR A 157 -2.23 -2.01 -14.26
CA TYR A 157 -3.03 -2.84 -15.15
C TYR A 157 -3.45 -4.18 -14.54
N SER A 158 -3.32 -4.37 -13.22
CA SER A 158 -3.80 -5.58 -12.58
C SER A 158 -5.34 -5.63 -12.60
N GLU A 159 -5.90 -6.84 -12.68
CA GLU A 159 -7.35 -7.06 -12.65
C GLU A 159 -7.97 -6.51 -11.35
N GLU A 160 -7.28 -6.73 -10.23
CA GLU A 160 -7.67 -6.25 -8.91
C GLU A 160 -7.79 -4.72 -8.89
N PHE A 161 -6.87 -4.01 -9.55
CA PHE A 161 -6.84 -2.55 -9.49
C PHE A 161 -7.73 -1.90 -10.55
N VAL A 162 -7.49 -2.11 -11.84
CA VAL A 162 -8.22 -1.40 -12.89
C VAL A 162 -9.66 -1.90 -13.02
N GLN A 163 -9.85 -3.22 -13.15
CA GLN A 163 -11.18 -3.76 -13.44
C GLN A 163 -12.08 -3.73 -12.20
N ILE A 164 -11.57 -4.22 -11.08
CA ILE A 164 -12.36 -4.34 -9.86
C ILE A 164 -12.33 -3.04 -9.05
N PHE A 165 -11.15 -2.56 -8.66
CA PHE A 165 -11.08 -1.43 -7.74
C PHE A 165 -11.47 -0.09 -8.40
N LEU A 166 -11.02 0.23 -9.62
CA LEU A 166 -11.28 1.54 -10.24
C LEU A 166 -12.56 1.60 -11.07
N ARG A 167 -13.05 0.48 -11.62
CA ARG A 167 -14.13 0.49 -12.61
C ARG A 167 -15.37 -0.35 -12.25
N SER A 168 -15.28 -1.25 -11.27
CA SER A 168 -16.47 -2.02 -10.86
C SER A 168 -17.53 -1.10 -10.25
N THR A 169 -18.75 -1.25 -10.75
CA THR A 169 -19.98 -0.60 -10.24
C THR A 169 -20.64 -1.42 -9.14
N GLN A 170 -20.18 -2.65 -8.89
CA GLN A 170 -20.73 -3.50 -7.84
C GLN A 170 -20.38 -2.96 -6.45
N THR A 171 -21.29 -3.18 -5.50
CA THR A 171 -21.20 -2.61 -4.15
C THR A 171 -20.21 -3.33 -3.23
N ASP A 172 -19.92 -4.61 -3.47
CA ASP A 172 -19.03 -5.42 -2.63
C ASP A 172 -17.71 -5.71 -3.36
N VAL A 173 -16.87 -4.68 -3.47
CA VAL A 173 -15.54 -4.74 -4.09
C VAL A 173 -14.64 -5.72 -3.32
N CYS A 174 -14.77 -5.74 -1.99
CA CYS A 174 -14.02 -6.65 -1.12
C CYS A 174 -14.25 -8.12 -1.52
N LYS A 175 -15.52 -8.52 -1.68
CA LYS A 175 -15.85 -9.90 -2.09
C LYS A 175 -15.35 -10.20 -3.50
N GLN A 176 -15.45 -9.27 -4.45
CA GLN A 176 -14.93 -9.48 -5.80
C GLN A 176 -13.43 -9.80 -5.80
N ILE A 177 -12.63 -8.98 -5.12
CA ILE A 177 -11.18 -9.21 -5.01
C ILE A 177 -10.89 -10.56 -4.34
N GLN A 178 -11.65 -10.91 -3.28
CA GLN A 178 -11.47 -12.17 -2.56
C GLN A 178 -11.98 -13.40 -3.33
N SER A 179 -12.94 -13.21 -4.23
CA SER A 179 -13.51 -14.27 -5.08
C SER A 179 -12.68 -14.57 -6.31
N LEU A 180 -11.71 -13.72 -6.64
CA LEU A 180 -10.77 -14.01 -7.72
C LEU A 180 -10.13 -15.38 -7.48
N PRO A 181 -10.01 -16.22 -8.54
CA PRO A 181 -9.36 -17.51 -8.42
C PRO A 181 -7.99 -17.34 -7.77
N LYS A 182 -7.76 -18.08 -6.67
CA LYS A 182 -6.45 -18.07 -6.03
C LYS A 182 -5.43 -18.48 -7.10
N PRO A 183 -4.50 -17.60 -7.46
CA PRO A 183 -3.65 -17.84 -8.60
C PRO A 183 -2.77 -19.05 -8.28
N ASN A 184 -2.88 -20.08 -9.12
CA ASN A 184 -2.02 -21.25 -8.97
C ASN A 184 -0.57 -20.81 -9.24
N ILE A 185 0.39 -21.58 -8.73
CA ILE A 185 1.79 -21.18 -8.78
C ILE A 185 2.34 -21.10 -10.21
N ARG A 186 1.84 -21.93 -11.13
CA ARG A 186 2.27 -21.93 -12.53
C ARG A 186 1.82 -20.65 -13.21
N SER A 187 0.56 -20.27 -13.04
CA SER A 187 0.02 -19.00 -13.53
C SER A 187 0.78 -17.80 -12.96
N GLN A 188 1.21 -17.83 -11.70
CA GLN A 188 2.05 -16.78 -11.13
C GLN A 188 3.45 -16.74 -11.76
N ILE A 189 4.06 -17.90 -11.97
CA ILE A 189 5.34 -18.00 -12.67
C ILE A 189 5.21 -17.37 -14.05
N ASP A 190 4.22 -17.79 -14.84
CA ASP A 190 4.02 -17.30 -16.21
C ASP A 190 3.77 -15.79 -16.23
N LYS A 191 2.95 -15.30 -15.29
CA LYS A 191 2.71 -13.85 -15.11
C LYS A 191 4.01 -13.09 -14.82
N PHE A 192 4.88 -13.59 -13.95
CA PHE A 192 6.18 -12.99 -13.67
C PHE A 192 7.11 -13.04 -14.88
N LYS A 193 7.22 -14.19 -15.55
CA LYS A 193 8.05 -14.34 -16.75
C LYS A 193 7.66 -13.33 -17.82
N HIS A 194 6.36 -13.20 -18.04
CA HIS A 194 5.80 -12.33 -19.06
C HIS A 194 6.03 -10.86 -18.73
N ILE A 195 5.67 -10.42 -17.51
CA ILE A 195 5.80 -9.02 -17.11
C ILE A 195 7.26 -8.57 -16.99
N PHE A 196 8.15 -9.47 -16.56
CA PHE A 196 9.56 -9.15 -16.37
C PHE A 196 10.46 -9.70 -17.48
N GLU A 197 9.90 -10.21 -18.58
CA GLU A 197 10.66 -10.73 -19.73
C GLU A 197 11.82 -11.65 -19.28
N THR A 198 11.53 -12.62 -18.43
CA THR A 198 12.54 -13.47 -17.79
C THR A 198 12.18 -14.95 -17.93
N ASP A 199 12.83 -15.66 -18.86
CA ASP A 199 12.48 -17.06 -19.17
C ASP A 199 13.29 -18.10 -18.38
N GLN A 200 14.56 -17.79 -18.07
CA GLN A 200 15.47 -18.69 -17.37
C GLN A 200 16.09 -17.99 -16.17
N VAL A 201 16.00 -18.66 -15.03
CA VAL A 201 16.58 -18.19 -13.78
C VAL A 201 17.44 -19.30 -13.18
N GLN A 202 18.57 -18.90 -12.62
CA GLN A 202 19.46 -19.79 -11.89
C GLN A 202 19.12 -19.76 -10.41
N GLU A 203 19.64 -20.74 -9.66
CA GLU A 203 19.63 -20.68 -8.20
C GLU A 203 20.25 -19.36 -7.73
N PRO A 204 19.67 -18.69 -6.71
CA PRO A 204 20.25 -17.48 -6.16
C PRO A 204 21.67 -17.73 -5.68
N ASP A 205 22.62 -17.03 -6.28
CA ASP A 205 24.01 -17.09 -5.86
C ASP A 205 24.22 -16.31 -4.55
N ILE A 206 25.41 -16.51 -3.95
CA ILE A 206 25.80 -15.83 -2.71
C ILE A 206 25.72 -14.29 -2.88
N ASN A 207 26.03 -13.77 -4.07
CA ASN A 207 25.96 -12.34 -4.35
C ASN A 207 24.53 -11.81 -4.32
N SER A 208 23.56 -12.53 -4.89
CA SER A 208 22.14 -12.19 -4.87
C SER A 208 21.60 -12.14 -3.44
N ILE A 209 21.94 -13.15 -2.64
CA ILE A 209 21.56 -13.22 -1.21
C ILE A 209 22.19 -12.05 -0.44
N ASN A 210 23.47 -11.76 -0.67
CA ASN A 210 24.16 -10.64 -0.05
C ASN A 210 23.54 -9.28 -0.44
N LYS A 211 23.17 -9.10 -1.72
CA LYS A 211 22.51 -7.87 -2.22
C LYS A 211 21.17 -7.65 -1.51
N ILE A 212 20.37 -8.71 -1.32
CA ILE A 212 19.10 -8.64 -0.58
C ILE A 212 19.36 -8.29 0.89
N ASN A 213 20.27 -8.99 1.56
CA ASN A 213 20.57 -8.76 2.98
C ASN A 213 21.09 -7.33 3.23
N GLN A 214 21.96 -6.84 2.35
CA GLN A 214 22.44 -5.45 2.40
C GLN A 214 21.30 -4.45 2.22
N MET A 215 20.37 -4.72 1.30
CA MET A 215 19.22 -3.85 1.07
C MET A 215 18.23 -3.85 2.24
N GLN A 216 17.93 -5.02 2.83
CA GLN A 216 17.12 -5.11 4.04
C GLN A 216 17.75 -4.35 5.21
N LYS A 217 19.07 -4.49 5.38
CA LYS A 217 19.82 -3.74 6.39
C LYS A 217 19.74 -2.23 6.14
N PHE A 218 19.95 -1.80 4.90
CA PHE A 218 19.79 -0.41 4.49
C PHE A 218 18.38 0.12 4.84
N CYS A 219 17.31 -0.55 4.41
CA CYS A 219 15.94 -0.11 4.69
C CYS A 219 15.67 0.02 6.20
N LYS A 220 16.10 -0.95 7.02
CA LYS A 220 15.94 -0.90 8.48
C LYS A 220 16.71 0.25 9.12
N GLN A 221 17.95 0.48 8.69
CA GLN A 221 18.77 1.59 9.19
C GLN A 221 18.20 2.95 8.76
N SER A 222 17.76 3.06 7.49
CA SER A 222 17.12 4.25 6.95
C SER A 222 15.83 4.57 7.68
N GLN A 223 14.99 3.59 8.04
CA GLN A 223 13.80 3.84 8.86
C GLN A 223 14.13 4.49 10.19
N GLN A 224 15.12 3.97 10.92
CA GLN A 224 15.54 4.53 12.20
C GLN A 224 16.05 5.96 12.06
N LEU A 225 16.76 6.27 10.98
CA LEU A 225 17.21 7.62 10.68
C LEU A 225 16.05 8.54 10.31
N LEU A 226 15.13 8.08 9.47
CA LEU A 226 13.96 8.84 9.03
C LEU A 226 13.03 9.19 10.19
N ILE A 227 12.85 8.30 11.17
CA ILE A 227 12.11 8.61 12.41
C ILE A 227 12.75 9.78 13.15
N LYS A 228 14.07 9.74 13.35
CA LYS A 228 14.80 10.84 14.02
C LYS A 228 14.68 12.15 13.23
N LEU A 229 14.80 12.09 11.91
CA LEU A 229 14.65 13.26 11.04
C LEU A 229 13.22 13.79 11.06
N PHE A 230 12.21 12.93 11.14
CA PHE A 230 10.81 13.32 11.27
C PHE A 230 10.58 14.10 12.57
N ASP A 231 11.08 13.59 13.70
CA ASP A 231 10.97 14.28 14.99
C ASP A 231 11.68 15.64 14.99
N GLN A 232 12.84 15.72 14.35
CA GLN A 232 13.57 16.98 14.15
C GLN A 232 12.78 17.95 13.26
N ALA A 233 12.22 17.49 12.15
CA ALA A 233 11.41 18.31 11.26
C ALA A 233 10.14 18.82 11.95
N LYS A 234 9.50 17.97 12.76
CA LYS A 234 8.34 18.34 13.58
C LYS A 234 8.67 19.40 14.62
N SER A 235 9.79 19.24 15.34
CA SER A 235 10.30 20.23 16.30
C SER A 235 10.62 21.57 15.63
N LEU A 236 11.25 21.52 14.45
CA LEU A 236 11.55 22.71 13.65
C LEU A 236 10.27 23.42 13.19
N SER A 237 9.27 22.68 12.71
CA SER A 237 7.95 23.24 12.33
C SER A 237 7.27 23.91 13.52
N GLY A 238 7.26 23.25 14.67
CA GLY A 238 6.72 23.82 15.91
C GLY A 238 7.44 25.12 16.34
N SER A 239 8.77 25.12 16.29
CA SER A 239 9.58 26.29 16.63
C SER A 239 9.32 27.48 15.70
N ARG A 240 9.16 27.20 14.39
CA ARG A 240 8.81 28.25 13.41
C ARG A 240 7.40 28.80 13.60
N ARG A 241 6.44 27.94 13.94
CA ARG A 241 5.08 28.38 14.26
C ARG A 241 5.08 29.33 15.46
N CYS A 242 5.82 28.99 16.52
CA CYS A 242 6.00 29.86 17.68
C CYS A 242 6.66 31.20 17.31
N LEU A 243 7.77 31.17 16.55
CA LEU A 243 8.44 32.40 16.09
C LEU A 243 7.50 33.29 15.28
N LYS A 244 6.66 32.70 14.43
CA LYS A 244 5.66 33.41 13.64
C LYS A 244 4.58 34.06 14.52
N GLU A 245 4.07 33.35 15.51
CA GLU A 245 3.09 33.89 16.47
C GLU A 245 3.67 35.07 17.25
N LEU A 246 4.93 34.95 17.69
CA LEU A 246 5.65 36.04 18.35
C LEU A 246 5.87 37.23 17.41
N PHE A 247 6.29 37.00 16.17
CA PHE A 247 6.47 38.04 15.17
C PHE A 247 5.15 38.76 14.88
N HIS A 248 4.05 38.02 14.74
CA HIS A 248 2.73 38.60 14.52
C HIS A 248 2.23 39.39 15.73
N SER A 249 2.45 38.90 16.95
CA SER A 249 2.11 39.64 18.17
C SER A 249 2.90 40.94 18.28
N PHE A 250 4.21 40.88 18.01
CA PHE A 250 5.10 42.04 18.06
C PHE A 250 4.74 43.10 17.01
N PHE A 251 4.57 42.72 15.75
CA PHE A 251 4.24 43.67 14.68
C PHE A 251 2.75 44.06 14.65
N GLY A 252 1.84 43.14 14.98
CA GLY A 252 0.41 43.35 14.85
C GLY A 252 -0.24 44.07 16.03
N ILE A 253 0.22 43.79 17.26
CA ILE A 253 -0.34 44.38 18.48
C ILE A 253 0.68 45.33 19.10
N GLY A 254 1.87 44.83 19.43
CA GLY A 254 2.85 45.59 20.21
C GLY A 254 3.31 46.88 19.53
N LEU A 255 3.85 46.79 18.32
CA LEU A 255 4.31 47.95 17.57
C LEU A 255 3.17 48.84 17.08
N TYR A 256 2.02 48.27 16.75
CA TYR A 256 0.82 49.04 16.41
C TYR A 256 0.40 49.94 17.59
N GLU A 257 0.29 49.38 18.80
CA GLU A 257 -0.06 50.14 20.00
C GLU A 257 1.00 51.17 20.34
N PHE A 258 2.29 50.81 20.22
CA PHE A 258 3.39 51.76 20.41
C PHE A 258 3.29 52.94 19.43
N GLU A 259 3.06 52.68 18.15
CA GLU A 259 2.88 53.72 17.15
C GLU A 259 1.71 54.64 17.48
N GLN A 260 0.56 54.08 17.83
CA GLN A 260 -0.66 54.85 18.06
C GLN A 260 -0.64 55.64 19.38
N GLN A 261 -0.09 55.05 20.44
CA GLN A 261 -0.13 55.64 21.79
C GLN A 261 1.09 56.48 22.12
N ILE A 262 2.27 56.12 21.60
CA ILE A 262 3.54 56.75 21.99
C ILE A 262 4.11 57.59 20.84
N LEU A 263 4.17 57.04 19.61
CA LEU A 263 4.83 57.72 18.50
C LEU A 263 3.96 58.81 17.87
N LEU A 264 2.68 58.53 17.63
CA LEU A 264 1.75 59.41 16.93
C LEU A 264 1.66 60.83 17.55
N PRO A 265 1.59 61.01 18.89
CA PRO A 265 1.61 62.33 19.51
C PRO A 265 2.87 63.16 19.17
N CYS A 266 4.02 62.48 19.01
CA CYS A 266 5.33 63.09 18.75
C CYS A 266 5.57 63.43 17.27
N LEU A 267 4.72 62.95 16.36
CA LEU A 267 4.90 63.10 14.92
C LEU A 267 4.05 64.23 14.34
N GLU A 268 4.55 64.86 13.28
CA GLU A 268 3.85 65.89 12.51
C GLU A 268 2.64 65.36 11.74
N SER A 269 2.72 64.11 11.28
CA SER A 269 1.72 63.49 10.41
C SER A 269 1.75 61.97 10.53
N GLN A 270 0.58 61.34 10.36
CA GLN A 270 0.41 59.88 10.34
C GLN A 270 1.18 59.19 9.20
N LYS A 271 1.52 59.93 8.14
CA LYS A 271 2.30 59.40 7.00
C LYS A 271 3.74 59.00 7.37
N TYR A 272 4.24 59.41 8.53
CA TYR A 272 5.56 59.04 9.03
C TYR A 272 5.53 57.76 9.88
N LEU A 273 4.35 57.21 10.19
CA LEU A 273 4.25 55.93 10.86
C LEU A 273 4.82 54.81 9.96
N ILE A 274 5.26 53.70 10.54
CA ILE A 274 5.84 52.59 9.78
C ILE A 274 4.74 51.57 9.45
N LEU A 275 3.97 51.14 10.45
CA LEU A 275 2.97 50.08 10.31
C LEU A 275 1.56 50.61 10.06
N THR A 276 1.23 51.75 10.66
CA THR A 276 -0.11 52.37 10.58
C THR A 276 -0.20 53.49 9.56
N ASN A 277 0.85 53.68 8.77
CA ASN A 277 0.84 54.63 7.68
C ASN A 277 -0.13 54.17 6.57
N PRO A 278 -1.14 54.99 6.22
CA PRO A 278 -2.12 54.63 5.20
C PRO A 278 -1.50 54.43 3.81
N ASP A 279 -0.33 55.03 3.55
CA ASP A 279 0.40 54.92 2.28
C ASP A 279 1.33 53.68 2.25
N ALA A 280 1.59 53.03 3.39
CA ALA A 280 2.46 51.86 3.51
C ALA A 280 1.74 50.52 3.22
N GLN A 281 0.80 50.51 2.26
CA GLN A 281 0.02 49.32 1.91
C GLN A 281 0.88 48.14 1.48
N GLU A 282 2.01 48.40 0.81
CA GLU A 282 2.92 47.35 0.37
C GLU A 282 3.54 46.58 1.55
N LEU A 283 4.00 47.26 2.61
CA LEU A 283 4.56 46.60 3.80
C LEU A 283 3.50 45.71 4.46
N LYS A 284 2.27 46.22 4.59
CA LYS A 284 1.15 45.44 5.12
C LYS A 284 0.89 44.19 4.27
N SER A 285 0.86 44.33 2.95
CA SER A 285 0.65 43.20 2.03
C SER A 285 1.75 42.13 2.14
N THR A 286 3.02 42.53 2.32
CA THR A 286 4.13 41.58 2.49
C THR A 286 4.11 40.92 3.87
N LEU A 287 3.70 41.65 4.92
CA LEU A 287 3.49 41.07 6.26
C LEU A 287 2.35 40.05 6.27
N ASP A 288 1.25 40.33 5.56
CA ASP A 288 0.13 39.40 5.40
C ASP A 288 0.55 38.18 4.55
N TYR A 289 1.31 38.37 3.48
CA TYR A 289 1.86 37.27 2.69
C TYR A 289 2.81 36.37 3.49
N LEU A 290 3.71 36.95 4.30
CA LEU A 290 4.59 36.21 5.20
C LEU A 290 3.78 35.39 6.22
N LYS A 291 2.63 35.93 6.66
CA LYS A 291 1.71 35.23 7.56
C LYS A 291 1.05 34.02 6.89
N GLU A 292 0.84 34.00 5.58
CA GLU A 292 0.19 32.88 4.88
C GLU A 292 1.18 31.80 4.40
N GLN A 293 2.32 32.19 3.81
CA GLN A 293 3.28 31.27 3.17
C GLN A 293 3.96 30.27 4.13
N ASN A 294 4.26 30.67 5.38
CA ASN A 294 5.16 29.91 6.25
C ASN A 294 4.58 28.61 6.86
N GLN A 295 3.28 28.33 6.71
CA GLN A 295 2.71 27.06 7.18
C GLN A 295 2.96 25.89 6.22
N ILE A 296 3.22 26.16 4.94
CA ILE A 296 3.19 25.13 3.90
C ILE A 296 4.53 24.38 3.78
N SER A 297 5.66 25.02 4.10
CA SER A 297 6.98 24.50 3.73
C SER A 297 7.47 23.35 4.62
N LEU A 298 7.42 23.49 5.95
CA LEU A 298 7.97 22.50 6.87
C LEU A 298 7.06 21.29 7.10
N ASP A 299 5.75 21.48 6.99
CA ASP A 299 4.78 20.38 7.07
C ASP A 299 4.90 19.48 5.83
N LYS A 300 5.19 20.06 4.66
CA LYS A 300 5.54 19.30 3.45
C LYS A 300 6.78 18.42 3.65
N ILE A 301 7.80 18.86 4.41
CA ILE A 301 8.98 18.03 4.70
C ILE A 301 8.61 16.84 5.58
N GLN A 302 7.84 17.08 6.64
CA GLN A 302 7.36 16.00 7.52
C GLN A 302 6.60 14.96 6.71
N ASP A 303 5.73 15.41 5.79
CA ASP A 303 5.00 14.54 4.88
C ASP A 303 5.91 13.73 3.95
N LEU A 304 6.95 14.35 3.41
CA LEU A 304 7.93 13.70 2.54
C LEU A 304 8.73 12.64 3.32
N ILE A 305 9.22 12.97 4.52
CA ILE A 305 9.94 12.03 5.39
C ILE A 305 9.04 10.86 5.80
N SER A 306 7.80 11.14 6.20
CA SER A 306 6.81 10.12 6.56
C SER A 306 6.51 9.19 5.37
N THR A 307 6.36 9.75 4.16
CA THR A 307 6.17 8.96 2.93
C THR A 307 7.38 8.08 2.65
N GLU A 308 8.59 8.59 2.84
CA GLU A 308 9.84 7.82 2.69
C GLU A 308 9.96 6.69 3.70
N GLN A 309 9.59 6.93 4.97
CA GLN A 309 9.57 5.90 6.01
C GLN A 309 8.63 4.75 5.65
N ARG A 310 7.40 5.09 5.23
CA ARG A 310 6.39 4.12 4.81
C ARG A 310 6.84 3.33 3.56
N ASP A 311 7.57 3.97 2.65
CA ASP A 311 8.13 3.27 1.48
C ASP A 311 9.20 2.25 1.85
N MET A 312 10.08 2.57 2.81
CA MET A 312 11.06 1.62 3.32
C MET A 312 10.36 0.42 3.96
N GLU A 313 9.27 0.65 4.67
CA GLU A 313 8.47 -0.41 5.28
C GLU A 313 7.78 -1.28 4.23
N ALA A 314 7.14 -0.67 3.23
CA ALA A 314 6.52 -1.36 2.13
C ALA A 314 7.51 -2.27 1.38
N PHE A 315 8.74 -1.80 1.17
CA PHE A 315 9.76 -2.63 0.54
C PHE A 315 10.25 -3.76 1.46
N LEU A 316 10.32 -3.51 2.77
CA LEU A 316 10.57 -4.56 3.77
C LEU A 316 9.51 -5.66 3.77
N GLN A 317 8.24 -5.30 3.63
CA GLN A 317 7.14 -6.25 3.50
C GLN A 317 7.27 -7.08 2.21
N GLY A 318 7.74 -6.50 1.11
CA GLY A 318 8.08 -7.25 -0.10
C GLY A 318 9.07 -8.39 0.17
N PHE A 319 10.16 -8.11 0.91
CA PHE A 319 11.10 -9.17 1.30
C PHE A 319 10.45 -10.24 2.18
N GLN A 320 9.57 -9.87 3.12
CA GLN A 320 8.84 -10.83 3.96
C GLN A 320 7.94 -11.75 3.12
N GLN A 321 7.26 -11.22 2.10
CA GLN A 321 6.45 -12.03 1.19
C GLN A 321 7.32 -13.01 0.38
N ARG A 322 8.54 -12.61 -0.01
CA ARG A 322 9.50 -13.54 -0.63
C ARG A 322 9.88 -14.68 0.32
N GLU A 323 10.17 -14.39 1.59
CA GLU A 323 10.46 -15.44 2.58
C GLU A 323 9.25 -16.36 2.83
N SER A 324 8.03 -15.83 2.73
CA SER A 324 6.81 -16.63 2.85
C SER A 324 6.72 -17.75 1.80
N LEU A 325 7.27 -17.53 0.60
CA LEU A 325 7.36 -18.56 -0.45
C LEU A 325 8.25 -19.73 -0.04
N LEU A 326 9.35 -19.48 0.67
CA LEU A 326 10.20 -20.56 1.21
C LEU A 326 9.46 -21.37 2.28
N HIS A 327 8.68 -20.71 3.12
CA HIS A 327 7.83 -21.41 4.09
C HIS A 327 6.75 -22.26 3.41
N LEU A 328 6.13 -21.77 2.34
CA LEU A 328 5.16 -22.55 1.56
C LEU A 328 5.84 -23.75 0.90
N LYS A 329 7.01 -23.55 0.28
CA LYS A 329 7.83 -24.63 -0.27
C LYS A 329 8.09 -25.72 0.78
N SER A 330 8.58 -25.33 1.96
CA SER A 330 8.88 -26.27 3.04
C SER A 330 7.64 -27.05 3.52
N LYS A 331 6.46 -26.41 3.55
CA LYS A 331 5.19 -27.11 3.86
C LYS A 331 4.87 -28.18 2.82
N VAL A 332 5.04 -27.89 1.54
CA VAL A 332 4.81 -28.87 0.46
C VAL A 332 5.86 -29.98 0.49
N GLU A 333 7.12 -29.67 0.77
CA GLU A 333 8.18 -30.68 0.95
C GLU A 333 7.90 -31.63 2.13
N ASN A 334 7.37 -31.12 3.24
CA ASN A 334 6.96 -31.95 4.37
C ASN A 334 5.76 -32.86 3.99
N LYS A 335 4.77 -32.31 3.27
CA LYS A 335 3.63 -33.10 2.75
C LYS A 335 4.11 -34.23 1.82
N LEU A 336 5.05 -33.93 0.91
CA LEU A 336 5.66 -34.92 0.02
C LEU A 336 6.34 -36.04 0.82
N ARG A 337 7.11 -35.69 1.86
CA ARG A 337 7.77 -36.66 2.74
C ARG A 337 6.76 -37.56 3.45
N GLU A 338 5.70 -36.98 4.01
CA GLU A 338 4.63 -37.73 4.67
C GLU A 338 3.94 -38.71 3.70
N GLN A 339 3.69 -38.29 2.46
CA GLN A 339 3.13 -39.17 1.41
C GLN A 339 4.08 -40.31 1.03
N GLN A 340 5.39 -40.04 0.92
CA GLN A 340 6.41 -41.08 0.68
C GLN A 340 6.49 -42.09 1.83
N GLU A 341 6.40 -41.63 3.08
CA GLU A 341 6.32 -42.51 4.25
C GLU A 341 5.05 -43.36 4.26
N GLN A 342 3.90 -42.78 3.88
CA GLN A 342 2.64 -43.51 3.74
C GLN A 342 2.73 -44.59 2.66
N LEU A 343 3.30 -44.28 1.49
CA LEU A 343 3.54 -45.25 0.42
C LEU A 343 4.40 -46.42 0.93
N THR A 344 5.48 -46.12 1.67
CA THR A 344 6.35 -47.14 2.27
C THR A 344 5.60 -48.04 3.25
N LYS A 345 4.70 -47.48 4.07
CA LYS A 345 3.87 -48.26 5.01
C LYS A 345 2.88 -49.17 4.30
N VAL A 346 2.27 -48.71 3.20
CA VAL A 346 1.38 -49.51 2.35
C VAL A 346 2.15 -50.65 1.68
N MET A 347 3.34 -50.38 1.14
CA MET A 347 4.21 -51.37 0.49
C MET A 347 4.67 -52.48 1.45
N ILE A 348 4.92 -52.16 2.72
CA ILE A 348 5.35 -53.15 3.74
C ILE A 348 4.16 -53.95 4.32
N GLY A 349 2.92 -53.62 3.96
CA GLY A 349 1.73 -54.29 4.49
C GLY A 349 1.47 -54.01 5.98
N LYS A 350 2.06 -52.95 6.54
CA LYS A 350 1.88 -52.53 7.95
C LYS A 350 0.71 -51.57 8.16
N GLY A 351 -0.14 -51.38 7.14
CA GLY A 351 -1.38 -50.59 7.20
C GLY A 351 -2.57 -51.43 7.68
N THR A 352 -3.40 -50.84 8.53
CA THR A 352 -4.56 -51.42 9.22
C THR A 352 -5.50 -52.27 8.33
N SER A 353 -5.66 -53.55 8.71
CA SER A 353 -6.73 -54.55 8.49
C SER A 353 -8.01 -54.23 7.69
N PHE A 354 -7.93 -53.68 6.47
CA PHE A 354 -9.06 -53.71 5.53
C PHE A 354 -8.65 -54.36 4.20
N GLY A 355 -9.54 -55.19 3.66
CA GLY A 355 -9.25 -56.27 2.72
C GLY A 355 -8.40 -55.94 1.49
N ASN A 356 -7.59 -56.92 1.09
CA ASN A 356 -6.58 -56.91 0.01
C ASN A 356 -7.02 -56.38 -1.37
N LYS A 357 -8.31 -56.13 -1.63
CA LYS A 357 -8.79 -55.61 -2.92
C LYS A 357 -8.62 -54.09 -3.08
N ASN A 358 -8.34 -53.34 -2.01
CA ASN A 358 -8.26 -51.86 -2.05
C ASN A 358 -6.83 -51.29 -1.93
N GLN A 359 -5.81 -52.15 -1.75
CA GLN A 359 -4.43 -51.70 -1.51
C GLN A 359 -3.75 -51.16 -2.76
N GLU A 360 -3.99 -51.75 -3.93
CA GLU A 360 -3.39 -51.30 -5.20
C GLU A 360 -3.97 -49.95 -5.65
N GLU A 361 -5.28 -49.76 -5.51
CA GLU A 361 -5.93 -48.45 -5.78
C GLU A 361 -5.42 -47.37 -4.82
N GLN A 362 -5.28 -47.69 -3.53
CA GLN A 362 -4.71 -46.79 -2.54
C GLN A 362 -3.25 -46.43 -2.85
N ARG A 363 -2.46 -47.40 -3.31
CA ARG A 363 -1.08 -47.20 -3.74
C ARG A 363 -1.02 -46.24 -4.93
N GLN A 364 -1.78 -46.50 -5.98
CA GLN A 364 -1.82 -45.64 -7.17
C GLN A 364 -2.24 -44.21 -6.84
N LYS A 365 -3.22 -44.04 -5.94
CA LYS A 365 -3.65 -42.72 -5.46
C LYS A 365 -2.53 -41.98 -4.74
N ILE A 366 -1.77 -42.65 -3.86
CA ILE A 366 -0.64 -42.04 -3.14
C ILE A 366 0.50 -41.72 -4.11
N GLU A 367 0.82 -42.60 -5.06
CA GLU A 367 1.83 -42.35 -6.09
C GLU A 367 1.49 -41.11 -6.93
N MET A 368 0.22 -40.96 -7.36
CA MET A 368 -0.24 -39.75 -8.06
C MET A 368 -0.09 -38.49 -7.22
N GLN A 369 -0.47 -38.55 -5.94
CA GLN A 369 -0.31 -37.43 -5.00
C GLN A 369 1.16 -37.06 -4.74
N ILE A 370 2.08 -38.03 -4.75
CA ILE A 370 3.52 -37.80 -4.64
C ILE A 370 4.02 -37.05 -5.87
N VAL A 371 3.59 -37.44 -7.07
CA VAL A 371 3.96 -36.74 -8.32
C VAL A 371 3.44 -35.31 -8.33
N GLU A 372 2.19 -35.08 -7.90
CA GLU A 372 1.62 -33.74 -7.75
C GLU A 372 2.41 -32.89 -6.75
N SER A 373 2.68 -33.41 -5.54
CA SER A 373 3.44 -32.68 -4.53
C SER A 373 4.88 -32.40 -4.98
N GLN A 374 5.52 -33.32 -5.71
CA GLN A 374 6.86 -33.09 -6.28
C GLN A 374 6.84 -31.95 -7.30
N ASN A 375 5.85 -31.94 -8.20
CA ASN A 375 5.66 -30.86 -9.16
C ASN A 375 5.42 -29.51 -8.47
N ASP A 376 4.67 -29.50 -7.36
CA ASP A 376 4.45 -28.29 -6.56
C ASP A 376 5.76 -27.82 -5.91
N VAL A 377 6.56 -28.71 -5.32
CA VAL A 377 7.87 -28.37 -4.75
C VAL A 377 8.77 -27.72 -5.80
N ASP A 378 8.85 -28.31 -6.98
CA ASP A 378 9.67 -27.80 -8.09
C ASP A 378 9.14 -26.45 -8.59
N SER A 379 7.81 -26.27 -8.63
CA SER A 379 7.18 -24.99 -8.98
C SER A 379 7.47 -23.90 -7.95
N TYR A 380 7.34 -24.18 -6.64
CA TYR A 380 7.69 -23.23 -5.58
C TYR A 380 9.17 -22.89 -5.57
N LYS A 381 10.03 -23.88 -5.83
CA LYS A 381 11.46 -23.67 -5.96
C LYS A 381 11.76 -22.71 -7.11
N TYR A 382 11.24 -22.98 -8.30
CA TYR A 382 11.43 -22.14 -9.47
C TYR A 382 10.84 -20.74 -9.28
N TYR A 383 9.64 -20.63 -8.69
CA TYR A 383 9.02 -19.33 -8.41
C TYR A 383 9.85 -18.48 -7.46
N TYR A 384 10.41 -19.09 -6.40
CA TYR A 384 11.33 -18.40 -5.50
C TYR A 384 12.60 -17.91 -6.21
N GLN A 385 13.17 -18.71 -7.10
CA GLN A 385 14.32 -18.31 -7.93
C GLN A 385 13.97 -17.12 -8.83
N LEU A 386 12.80 -17.16 -9.47
CA LEU A 386 12.31 -16.12 -10.37
C LEU A 386 12.08 -14.80 -9.63
N VAL A 387 11.36 -14.84 -8.50
CA VAL A 387 11.13 -13.69 -7.63
C VAL A 387 12.45 -13.10 -7.14
N THR A 388 13.38 -13.96 -6.72
CA THR A 388 14.70 -13.53 -6.25
C THR A 388 15.49 -12.86 -7.37
N HIS A 389 15.48 -13.41 -8.58
CA HIS A 389 16.12 -12.83 -9.74
C HIS A 389 15.55 -11.45 -10.06
N VAL A 390 14.23 -11.31 -10.22
CA VAL A 390 13.57 -10.02 -10.51
C VAL A 390 13.87 -8.99 -9.41
N LEU A 391 13.85 -9.43 -8.15
CA LEU A 391 14.17 -8.58 -7.02
C LEU A 391 15.59 -8.03 -7.09
N THR A 392 16.58 -8.88 -7.36
CA THR A 392 17.99 -8.48 -7.38
C THR A 392 18.41 -7.75 -8.63
N THR A 393 17.85 -8.06 -9.80
CA THR A 393 18.25 -7.45 -11.08
C THR A 393 17.43 -6.23 -11.46
N LYS A 394 16.18 -6.11 -10.98
CA LYS A 394 15.27 -5.02 -11.36
C LYS A 394 14.79 -4.21 -10.15
N ALA A 395 14.13 -4.85 -9.19
CA ALA A 395 13.38 -4.13 -8.16
C ALA A 395 14.27 -3.32 -7.20
N ILE A 396 15.37 -3.91 -6.71
CA ILE A 396 16.31 -3.21 -5.81
C ILE A 396 16.92 -1.98 -6.49
N ASP A 397 17.36 -2.11 -7.74
CA ASP A 397 18.05 -1.03 -8.43
C ASP A 397 17.07 0.08 -8.83
N LYS A 398 15.84 -0.28 -9.23
CA LYS A 398 14.75 0.68 -9.41
C LYS A 398 14.44 1.41 -8.11
N PHE A 399 14.26 0.70 -7.00
CA PHE A 399 13.96 1.33 -5.71
C PHE A 399 15.07 2.30 -5.30
N LYS A 400 16.35 1.93 -5.42
CA LYS A 400 17.48 2.83 -5.16
C LYS A 400 17.43 4.09 -6.03
N LYS A 401 17.15 3.94 -7.33
CA LYS A 401 17.01 5.08 -8.25
C LYS A 401 15.86 5.99 -7.83
N ASP A 402 14.70 5.42 -7.50
CA ASP A 402 13.53 6.17 -7.06
C ASP A 402 13.80 6.92 -5.75
N LYS A 403 14.53 6.30 -4.80
CA LYS A 403 14.96 6.95 -3.55
C LYS A 403 15.94 8.10 -3.78
N HIS A 404 16.88 7.93 -4.70
CA HIS A 404 17.81 8.99 -5.09
C HIS A 404 17.10 10.20 -5.68
N GLU A 405 16.15 9.97 -6.60
CA GLU A 405 15.37 11.04 -7.21
C GLU A 405 14.42 11.70 -6.22
N SER A 406 13.82 10.92 -5.30
CA SER A 406 13.02 11.45 -4.19
C SER A 406 13.86 12.38 -3.31
N TYR A 407 15.04 11.94 -2.89
CA TYR A 407 15.95 12.75 -2.08
C TYR A 407 16.33 14.07 -2.77
N LYS A 408 16.75 14.03 -4.04
CA LYS A 408 17.05 15.24 -4.81
C LYS A 408 15.87 16.20 -4.84
N ARG A 409 14.66 15.69 -5.10
CA ARG A 409 13.44 16.49 -5.13
C ARG A 409 13.17 17.13 -3.78
N ILE A 410 13.26 16.37 -2.69
CA ILE A 410 13.04 16.85 -1.33
C ILE A 410 13.99 18.01 -1.00
N ILE A 411 15.30 17.82 -1.22
CA ILE A 411 16.30 18.84 -0.93
C ILE A 411 16.08 20.09 -1.77
N ARG A 412 15.86 19.94 -3.08
CA ARG A 412 15.61 21.07 -3.99
C ARG A 412 14.35 21.85 -3.59
N ASP A 413 13.24 21.15 -3.37
CA ASP A 413 11.97 21.78 -2.98
C ASP A 413 12.13 22.52 -1.65
N LEU A 414 12.84 21.92 -0.69
CA LEU A 414 13.14 22.57 0.59
C LEU A 414 13.99 23.82 0.42
N SER A 415 15.12 23.72 -0.30
CA SER A 415 16.00 24.86 -0.53
C SER A 415 15.26 26.01 -1.21
N GLN A 416 14.41 25.71 -2.19
CA GLN A 416 13.61 26.72 -2.88
C GLN A 416 12.64 27.43 -1.93
N LEU A 417 11.90 26.66 -1.13
CA LEU A 417 10.97 27.21 -0.12
C LEU A 417 11.68 28.08 0.91
N GLU A 418 12.88 27.69 1.35
CA GLU A 418 13.69 28.50 2.26
C GLU A 418 14.16 29.79 1.62
N ILE A 419 14.67 29.73 0.38
CA ILE A 419 15.12 30.92 -0.34
C ILE A 419 13.97 31.92 -0.48
N GLU A 420 12.79 31.46 -0.92
CA GLU A 420 11.60 32.29 -1.07
C GLU A 420 11.21 32.95 0.27
N ASN A 421 11.21 32.18 1.36
CA ASN A 421 10.90 32.72 2.68
C ASN A 421 11.91 33.80 3.15
N HIS A 422 13.21 33.57 2.93
CA HIS A 422 14.23 34.55 3.30
C HIS A 422 14.16 35.82 2.45
N GLN A 423 13.83 35.71 1.16
CA GLN A 423 13.62 36.86 0.28
C GLN A 423 12.47 37.75 0.77
N VAL A 424 11.34 37.14 1.15
CA VAL A 424 10.19 37.88 1.71
C VAL A 424 10.57 38.56 3.02
N MET A 425 11.26 37.85 3.92
CA MET A 425 11.73 38.44 5.17
C MET A 425 12.68 39.62 4.93
N GLN A 426 13.58 39.50 3.95
CA GLN A 426 14.48 40.58 3.57
C GLN A 426 13.70 41.80 3.07
N GLU A 427 12.71 41.60 2.20
CA GLU A 427 11.86 42.67 1.68
C GLU A 427 11.14 43.42 2.81
N VAL A 428 10.57 42.70 3.78
CA VAL A 428 9.94 43.29 4.97
C VAL A 428 10.92 44.18 5.71
N TRP A 429 12.11 43.67 6.03
CA TRP A 429 13.09 44.43 6.81
C TRP A 429 13.66 45.63 6.05
N THR A 430 13.91 45.50 4.75
CA THR A 430 14.35 46.62 3.90
C THR A 430 13.32 47.75 3.89
N ARG A 431 12.02 47.42 3.82
CA ARG A 431 10.95 48.43 3.89
C ARG A 431 10.85 49.08 5.26
N VAL A 432 10.95 48.29 6.34
CA VAL A 432 10.95 48.82 7.71
C VAL A 432 12.10 49.81 7.91
N ILE A 433 13.31 49.48 7.45
CA ILE A 433 14.48 50.37 7.52
C ILE A 433 14.21 51.66 6.76
N SER A 434 13.74 51.57 5.51
CA SER A 434 13.47 52.75 4.68
C SER A 434 12.43 53.69 5.31
N LEU A 435 11.37 53.13 5.90
CA LEU A 435 10.34 53.93 6.60
C LEU A 435 10.90 54.56 7.88
N ALA A 436 11.70 53.82 8.65
CA ALA A 436 12.33 54.33 9.86
C ALA A 436 13.27 55.51 9.57
N GLU A 437 14.04 55.46 8.47
CA GLU A 437 14.91 56.56 8.03
C GLU A 437 14.12 57.81 7.60
N SER A 438 12.84 57.66 7.25
CA SER A 438 11.97 58.76 6.82
C SER A 438 11.26 59.49 7.98
N LEU A 439 11.41 59.02 9.22
CA LEU A 439 10.77 59.59 10.40
C LEU A 439 11.21 61.04 10.65
N LYS A 440 10.24 61.95 10.81
CA LYS A 440 10.45 63.34 11.22
C LYS A 440 9.73 63.64 12.52
N VAL A 441 10.46 64.12 13.51
CA VAL A 441 9.92 64.51 14.83
C VAL A 441 9.41 65.95 14.74
N LYS A 442 8.30 66.26 15.43
CA LYS A 442 7.87 67.65 15.64
C LYS A 442 8.96 68.40 16.41
N GLU A 443 9.51 69.47 15.82
CA GLU A 443 10.42 70.39 16.51
C GLU A 443 9.72 71.16 17.65
#